data_AF-U1R3U1-F1
#
_entry.id   AF-U1R3U1-F1
#
_cell.length_a   1.000
_cell.length_b   1.000
_cell.length_c   1.000
_cell.angle_alpha   90.00
_cell.angle_beta   90.00
_cell.angle_gamma   90.00
#
_symmetry.space_group_name_H-M   'P 1'
#
loop_
_entity.id
_entity.type
_entity.pdbx_description
1 polymer ?
#
loop_
_entity_poly.entity_id
_entity_poly.type
_entity_poly.pdbx_seq_one_letter_code
_entity_poly.pdbx_strand_id
1 'polypeptide(L)'
;MATVRFETADTDEQTAIGEGLTQLARAAGRLRVDTPVGKYTVVHDDGCAVCNAAVDAGDSFYLDSDAGEILCAAHGRERRETD
;
A
#
# COMPACT_ATOMS: atom_id res chain seq x y z
N MET A 1 -10.28 5.62 -10.60
CA MET A 1 -9.86 4.63 -9.59
C MET A 1 -8.91 5.32 -8.64
N ALA A 2 -9.09 5.22 -7.31
CA ALA A 2 -8.27 5.97 -6.36
C ALA A 2 -7.02 5.19 -5.94
N THR A 3 -5.92 5.37 -6.70
CA THR A 3 -4.59 4.90 -6.29
C THR A 3 -3.87 5.93 -5.42
N VAL A 4 -3.41 5.52 -4.25
CA VAL A 4 -2.58 6.35 -3.35
C VAL A 4 -1.14 5.89 -3.43
N ARG A 5 -0.21 6.82 -3.66
CA ARG A 5 1.22 6.53 -3.63
C ARG A 5 1.77 6.70 -2.22
N PHE A 6 2.55 5.72 -1.78
CA PHE A 6 3.40 5.79 -0.59
C PHE A 6 4.85 5.95 -1.04
N GLU A 7 5.54 6.93 -0.45
CA GLU A 7 6.91 7.26 -0.89
C GLU A 7 7.95 6.28 -0.36
N THR A 8 7.73 5.73 0.82
CA THR A 8 8.68 4.85 1.50
C THR A 8 7.91 3.84 2.34
N ALA A 9 8.16 2.56 2.10
CA ALA A 9 7.72 1.47 2.94
C ALA A 9 8.55 1.41 4.22
N ASP A 10 7.90 1.28 5.38
CA ASP A 10 8.62 1.19 6.66
C ASP A 10 9.30 -0.17 6.82
N THR A 11 8.61 -1.24 6.43
CA THR A 11 9.14 -2.60 6.37
C THR A 11 8.73 -3.29 5.07
N ASP A 12 9.23 -4.49 4.85
CA ASP A 12 8.81 -5.37 3.77
C ASP A 12 7.32 -5.76 3.87
N GLU A 13 6.81 -5.91 5.08
CA GLU A 13 5.44 -6.37 5.31
C GLU A 13 4.41 -5.24 5.50
N GLN A 14 4.82 -4.08 6.03
CA GLN A 14 3.89 -3.06 6.53
C GLN A 14 4.43 -1.64 6.43
N THR A 15 3.51 -0.68 6.28
CA THR A 15 3.81 0.76 6.33
C THR A 15 2.85 1.46 7.29
N ALA A 16 3.38 2.25 8.23
CA ALA A 16 2.61 3.09 9.13
C ALA A 16 1.91 4.22 8.38
N ILE A 17 0.67 4.49 8.78
CA ILE A 17 -0.16 5.52 8.17
C ILE A 17 -0.78 6.43 9.23
N GLY A 18 -1.02 7.69 8.83
CA GLY A 18 -1.80 8.63 9.63
C GLY A 18 -3.30 8.34 9.55
N GLU A 19 -4.07 8.94 10.48
CA GLU A 19 -5.53 8.76 10.59
C GLU A 19 -6.28 9.09 9.28
N GLY A 20 -5.80 10.07 8.50
CA GLY A 20 -6.40 10.46 7.22
C GLY A 20 -6.38 9.38 6.13
N LEU A 21 -5.50 8.38 6.22
CA LEU A 21 -5.41 7.28 5.25
C LEU A 21 -6.10 6.00 5.74
N THR A 22 -6.54 5.96 7.00
CA THR A 22 -7.14 4.75 7.60
C THR A 22 -8.41 4.32 6.88
N GLN A 23 -9.23 5.26 6.40
CA GLN A 23 -10.45 4.94 5.67
C GLN A 23 -10.14 4.21 4.35
N LEU A 24 -9.10 4.63 3.64
CA LEU A 24 -8.67 4.02 2.37
C LEU A 24 -8.05 2.64 2.61
N ALA A 25 -7.16 2.53 3.60
CA ALA A 25 -6.58 1.24 4.00
C ALA A 25 -7.65 0.24 4.47
N ARG A 26 -8.68 0.72 5.17
CA ARG A 26 -9.81 -0.10 5.61
C ARG A 26 -10.68 -0.53 4.43
N ALA A 27 -11.01 0.39 3.52
CA ALA A 27 -11.78 0.07 2.31
C ALA A 27 -11.08 -0.99 1.45
N ALA A 28 -9.75 -0.89 1.35
CA ALA A 28 -8.89 -1.85 0.70
C ALA A 28 -8.77 -3.20 1.43
N GLY A 29 -9.28 -3.33 2.67
CA GLY A 29 -9.07 -4.53 3.49
C GLY A 29 -7.63 -4.71 4.00
N ARG A 30 -6.78 -3.69 3.85
CA ARG A 30 -5.34 -3.73 4.17
C ARG A 30 -4.99 -3.02 5.48
N LEU A 31 -5.97 -2.54 6.24
CA LEU A 31 -5.70 -1.88 7.53
C LEU A 31 -5.39 -2.91 8.62
N ARG A 32 -4.26 -2.72 9.30
CA ARG A 32 -3.97 -3.31 10.62
C ARG A 32 -3.82 -2.20 11.66
N VAL A 33 -4.07 -2.55 12.91
CA VAL A 33 -4.02 -1.63 14.05
C VAL A 33 -3.12 -2.20 15.14
N ASP A 34 -2.56 -1.31 15.96
CA ASP A 34 -1.71 -1.64 17.12
C ASP A 34 -0.56 -2.60 16.76
N THR A 35 0.18 -2.27 15.70
CA THR A 35 1.32 -3.08 15.23
C THR A 35 2.65 -2.52 15.75
N PRO A 36 3.76 -3.29 15.65
CA PRO A 36 5.08 -2.78 16.04
C PRO A 36 5.57 -1.58 15.21
N VAL A 37 5.06 -1.42 13.99
CA VAL A 37 5.43 -0.32 13.08
C VAL A 37 4.61 0.95 13.39
N GLY A 38 3.37 0.80 13.88
CA GLY A 38 2.57 1.95 14.31
C GLY A 38 1.13 1.61 14.70
N LYS A 39 0.40 2.65 15.14
CA LYS A 39 -1.02 2.54 15.56
C LYS A 39 -1.93 2.08 14.41
N TYR A 40 -1.66 2.56 13.20
CA TYR A 40 -2.37 2.18 11.98
C TYR A 40 -1.33 1.82 10.91
N THR A 41 -1.51 0.69 10.25
CA THR A 41 -0.62 0.27 9.15
C THR A 41 -1.40 -0.24 7.96
N VAL A 42 -0.81 -0.09 6.78
CA VAL A 42 -1.17 -0.83 5.57
C VAL A 42 -0.31 -2.08 5.51
N VAL A 43 -0.92 -3.25 5.36
CA VAL A 43 -0.20 -4.49 5.05
C VAL A 43 0.08 -4.62 3.56
N HIS A 44 1.29 -5.05 3.22
CA HIS A 44 1.71 -5.35 1.85
C HIS A 44 1.29 -6.78 1.43
N ASP A 45 1.16 -7.68 2.42
CA ASP A 45 0.92 -9.12 2.29
C ASP A 45 1.81 -9.78 1.22
N ASP A 46 1.23 -10.05 0.04
CA ASP A 46 1.83 -10.82 -1.06
C ASP A 46 2.66 -9.97 -2.05
N GLY A 47 2.80 -8.67 -1.79
CA GLY A 47 3.45 -7.72 -2.69
C GLY A 47 2.54 -7.27 -3.83
N CYS A 48 3.14 -6.97 -4.98
CA CYS A 48 2.43 -6.38 -6.12
C CYS A 48 1.41 -7.35 -6.74
N ALA A 49 0.14 -6.94 -6.84
CA ALA A 49 -0.94 -7.75 -7.41
C ALA A 49 -0.74 -8.16 -8.89
N VAL A 50 0.14 -7.49 -9.62
CA VAL A 50 0.38 -7.74 -11.06
C VAL A 50 1.54 -8.71 -11.27
N CYS A 51 2.66 -8.50 -10.59
CA CYS A 51 3.89 -9.27 -10.81
C CYS A 51 4.39 -10.05 -9.59
N ASN A 52 3.69 -9.98 -8.46
CA ASN A 52 4.09 -10.56 -7.17
C ASN A 52 5.46 -10.09 -6.67
N ALA A 53 5.97 -8.96 -7.17
CA ALA A 53 7.17 -8.35 -6.63
C ALA A 53 6.90 -7.88 -5.20
N ALA A 54 7.77 -8.25 -4.26
CA ALA A 54 7.72 -7.73 -2.90
C ALA A 54 7.86 -6.20 -2.89
N VAL A 55 7.35 -5.58 -1.83
CA VAL A 55 7.63 -4.18 -1.50
C VAL A 55 8.70 -4.22 -0.43
N ASP A 56 9.94 -3.85 -0.75
CA ASP A 56 11.01 -3.87 0.25
C ASP A 56 10.97 -2.61 1.11
N ALA A 57 11.53 -2.69 2.33
CA ALA A 57 11.70 -1.52 3.19
C ALA A 57 12.49 -0.43 2.45
N GLY A 58 11.96 0.79 2.43
CA GLY A 58 12.53 1.90 1.67
C GLY A 58 11.90 2.15 0.29
N ASP A 59 11.19 1.16 -0.27
CA ASP A 59 10.59 1.29 -1.60
C ASP A 59 9.36 2.18 -1.61
N SER A 60 9.11 2.81 -2.76
CA SER A 60 7.81 3.41 -3.02
C SER A 60 6.84 2.38 -3.58
N PHE A 61 5.58 2.43 -3.17
CA PHE A 61 4.53 1.55 -3.65
C PHE A 61 3.21 2.31 -3.77
N TYR A 62 2.17 1.63 -4.26
CA TYR A 62 0.84 2.18 -4.42
C TYR A 62 -0.19 1.26 -3.78
N LEU A 63 -1.21 1.86 -3.19
CA LEU A 63 -2.44 1.18 -2.76
C LEU A 63 -3.56 1.56 -3.74
N ASP A 64 -4.13 0.57 -4.42
CA ASP A 64 -5.41 0.72 -5.09
C ASP A 64 -6.51 0.51 -4.05
N SER A 65 -7.10 1.62 -3.59
CA SER A 65 -8.09 1.56 -2.50
C SER A 65 -9.45 1.00 -2.93
N ASP A 66 -9.73 0.95 -4.23
CA ASP A 66 -10.94 0.37 -4.78
C ASP A 66 -10.80 -1.16 -4.93
N ALA A 67 -9.66 -1.61 -5.46
CA ALA A 67 -9.40 -3.03 -5.70
C ALA A 67 -8.84 -3.78 -4.47
N GLY A 68 -8.31 -3.05 -3.48
CA GLY A 68 -7.61 -3.66 -2.34
C GLY A 68 -6.23 -4.19 -2.69
N GLU A 69 -5.62 -3.67 -3.76
CA GLU A 69 -4.37 -4.16 -4.33
C GLU A 69 -3.18 -3.29 -3.89
N ILE A 70 -2.06 -3.96 -3.65
CA ILE A 70 -0.75 -3.31 -3.55
C ILE A 70 -0.10 -3.39 -4.93
N LEU A 71 0.51 -2.30 -5.38
CA LEU A 71 1.21 -2.23 -6.65
C LEU A 71 2.63 -1.71 -6.42
N CYS A 72 3.61 -2.34 -7.05
CA CYS A 72 4.98 -1.81 -7.05
C CYS A 72 5.04 -0.47 -7.80
N ALA A 73 6.16 0.25 -7.66
CA ALA A 73 6.32 1.58 -8.25
C ALA A 73 6.04 1.65 -9.77
N ALA A 74 6.36 0.58 -10.50
CA ALA A 74 6.12 0.49 -11.95
C ALA A 74 4.62 0.37 -12.25
N HIS A 75 3.98 -0.72 -11.81
CA HIS A 75 2.57 -0.98 -12.11
C HIS A 75 1.62 0.05 -11.50
N GLY A 76 1.96 0.61 -10.33
CA GLY A 76 1.18 1.69 -9.73
C GLY A 76 1.23 2.99 -10.54
N ARG A 77 2.37 3.28 -11.18
CA ARG A 77 2.49 4.41 -12.12
C ARG A 77 1.67 4.16 -13.39
N GLU A 78 1.82 2.99 -14.00
CA GLU A 78 1.10 2.62 -15.22
C GLU A 78 -0.43 2.69 -15.01
N ARG A 79 -0.92 2.19 -13.86
CA ARG A 79 -2.35 2.26 -13.52
C ARG A 79 -2.83 3.70 -13.37
N ARG A 80 -2.04 4.55 -12.72
CA ARG A 80 -2.37 5.97 -12.54
C ARG A 80 -2.36 6.77 -13.85
N GLU A 81 -1.54 6.38 -14.81
CA GLU A 81 -1.47 7.02 -16.14
C GLU A 81 -2.61 6.60 -17.07
N THR A 82 -3.31 5.51 -16.74
CA THR A 82 -4.41 4.95 -17.54
C THR A 82 -5.80 5.39 -17.05
N ASP A 83 -5.89 6.00 -15.86
CA ASP A 83 -7.12 6.56 -15.26
C ASP A 83 -7.32 8.04 -15.65
#